data_AF-A0A436W9T7-F1
#
_entry.id   AF-A0A436W9T7-F1
#
_cell.length_a   1.000
_cell.length_b   1.000
_cell.length_c   1.000
_cell.angle_alpha   90.00
_cell.angle_beta   90.00
_cell.angle_gamma   90.00
#
_symmetry.space_group_name_H-M   'P 1'
#
loop_
_entity.id
_entity.type
_entity.pdbx_description
1 polymer ?
#
loop_
_entity_poly.entity_id
_entity_poly.type
_entity_poly.pdbx_seq_one_letter_code
_entity_poly.pdbx_strand_id
1 'polypeptide(L)'
;LTLRNVVTGEVTRLKVDGVFVAIGHAPAVELFVGKLKQKPNGYLWTAPDSTRTDVPGVFAAGDVTDDIYRQAVTAAGLGCMAALEAEKYLAGIEVHREAAE
;
A
#
# COMPACT_ATOMS: atom_id res chain seq x y z
N LEU A 1 25.01 12.74 14.88
CA LEU A 1 25.05 11.99 13.61
C LEU A 1 26.50 11.86 13.15
N THR A 2 26.95 10.66 12.79
CA THR A 2 28.30 10.46 12.21
C THR A 2 28.15 10.40 10.69
N LEU A 3 28.89 11.25 10.00
CA LEU A 3 28.87 11.33 8.53
C LEU A 3 30.20 10.81 8.00
N ARG A 4 30.14 10.11 6.87
CA ARG A 4 31.31 9.74 6.07
C ARG A 4 31.20 10.42 4.72
N ASN A 5 32.22 11.18 4.34
CA ASN A 5 32.33 11.69 2.99
C ASN A 5 32.64 10.51 2.04
N VAL A 6 31.79 10.31 1.02
CA VAL A 6 31.91 9.18 0.08
C VAL A 6 33.06 9.33 -0.91
N VAL A 7 33.66 10.51 -1.04
CA VAL A 7 34.80 10.79 -1.93
C VAL A 7 36.12 10.74 -1.18
N THR A 8 36.21 11.41 -0.02
CA THR A 8 37.47 11.53 0.74
C THR A 8 37.63 10.47 1.82
N GLY A 9 36.54 9.78 2.20
CA GLY A 9 36.51 8.82 3.30
C GLY A 9 36.54 9.45 4.70
N GLU A 10 36.69 10.77 4.80
CA GLU A 10 36.73 11.52 6.05
C GLU A 10 35.46 11.30 6.86
N VAL A 11 35.63 11.15 8.18
CA VAL A 11 34.53 10.93 9.13
C VAL A 11 34.38 12.15 10.01
N THR A 12 33.18 12.72 10.05
CA THR A 12 32.87 13.91 10.84
C THR A 12 31.66 13.67 11.76
N ARG A 13 31.60 14.43 12.85
CA ARG A 13 30.46 14.39 13.78
C ARG A 13 29.62 15.65 13.61
N LEU A 14 28.37 15.45 13.20
CA LEU A 14 27.37 16.51 13.11
C LEU A 14 26.49 16.50 14.37
N LYS A 15 26.46 17.63 15.08
CA LYS A 15 25.61 17.83 16.27
C LYS A 15 24.23 18.32 15.81
N VAL A 16 23.22 17.45 15.97
CA VAL A 16 21.82 17.69 15.65
C VAL A 16 20.95 16.96 16.66
N ASP A 17 19.76 17.50 16.92
CA ASP A 17 18.80 16.91 17.87
C ASP A 17 17.86 15.89 17.19
N GLY A 18 17.72 15.95 15.86
CA GLY A 18 16.86 15.06 15.10
C GLY A 18 17.38 14.78 13.69
N VAL A 19 17.02 13.62 13.15
CA VAL A 19 17.32 13.19 11.79
C VAL A 19 16.04 12.62 11.18
N PHE A 20 15.69 13.09 9.99
CA PHE A 20 14.55 12.61 9.23
C PHE A 20 15.05 11.93 7.95
N VAL A 21 14.64 10.68 7.73
CA VAL A 21 15.07 9.89 6.58
C VAL A 21 14.03 10.02 5.47
N ALA A 22 14.43 10.56 4.32
CA ALA A 22 13.56 10.81 3.18
C ALA A 22 14.10 10.14 1.90
N ILE A 23 14.30 8.81 1.94
CA ILE A 23 14.85 8.02 0.82
C ILE A 23 13.77 7.33 -0.05
N GLY A 24 12.51 7.69 0.14
CA GLY A 24 11.37 6.99 -0.47
C GLY A 24 10.79 5.91 0.42
N HIS A 25 9.81 5.16 -0.10
CA HIS A 25 9.12 4.08 0.61
C HIS A 25 9.16 2.81 -0.24
N ALA A 26 9.23 1.66 0.41
CA ALA A 26 9.12 0.36 -0.22
C ALA A 26 7.81 -0.30 0.24
N PRO A 27 6.74 -0.27 -0.57
CA PRO A 27 5.48 -0.90 -0.21
C PRO A 27 5.68 -2.43 -0.16
N ALA A 28 5.07 -3.10 0.82
CA ALA A 28 5.23 -4.54 1.04
C ALA A 28 4.40 -5.37 0.03
N VAL A 29 4.75 -5.31 -1.26
CA VAL A 29 4.00 -5.92 -2.37
C VAL A 29 4.67 -7.14 -2.99
N GLU A 30 5.83 -7.56 -2.48
CA GLU A 30 6.66 -8.61 -3.09
C GLU A 30 5.89 -9.91 -3.33
N LEU A 31 5.00 -10.28 -2.41
CA LEU A 31 4.14 -11.47 -2.51
C LEU A 31 3.19 -11.45 -3.73
N PHE A 32 2.86 -10.26 -4.24
CA PHE A 32 1.83 -10.02 -5.25
C PHE A 32 2.39 -9.69 -6.63
N VAL A 33 3.72 -9.69 -6.79
CA VAL A 33 4.38 -9.44 -8.08
C VAL A 33 3.90 -10.45 -9.13
N GLY A 34 3.42 -9.93 -10.25
CA GLY A 34 2.87 -10.73 -11.35
C GLY A 34 1.49 -11.35 -11.07
N LYS A 35 0.91 -11.12 -9.88
CA LYS A 35 -0.42 -11.62 -9.49
C LYS A 35 -1.48 -10.53 -9.43
N LEU A 36 -1.10 -9.35 -8.95
CA LEU A 36 -1.94 -8.16 -8.90
C LEU A 36 -1.30 -7.05 -9.72
N LYS A 37 -2.14 -6.23 -10.35
CA LYS A 37 -1.70 -5.06 -11.09
C LYS A 37 -1.04 -4.06 -10.15
N GLN A 38 0.14 -3.58 -10.56
CA GLN A 38 0.91 -2.58 -9.85
C GLN A 38 1.00 -1.29 -10.64
N LYS A 39 1.12 -0.18 -9.93
CA LYS A 39 1.53 1.12 -10.49
C LYS A 39 3.02 1.08 -10.86
N PRO A 40 3.50 1.97 -11.74
CA PRO A 40 4.91 2.02 -12.12
C PRO A 40 5.89 2.23 -10.95
N ASN A 41 5.42 2.78 -9.83
CA ASN A 41 6.21 3.01 -8.61
C ASN A 41 6.15 1.85 -7.59
N GLY A 42 5.57 0.70 -7.96
CA GLY A 42 5.54 -0.51 -7.13
C GLY A 42 4.37 -0.60 -6.15
N TYR A 43 3.49 0.40 -6.09
CA TYR A 43 2.27 0.32 -5.28
C TYR A 43 1.21 -0.53 -5.97
N LEU A 44 0.29 -1.14 -5.22
CA LEU A 44 -0.86 -1.83 -5.80
C LEU A 44 -1.79 -0.83 -6.48
N TRP A 45 -2.31 -1.22 -7.64
CA TRP A 45 -3.36 -0.47 -8.32
C TRP A 45 -4.72 -0.87 -7.78
N THR A 46 -5.61 0.11 -7.59
CA THR A 46 -7.03 -0.11 -7.30
C THR A 46 -7.89 0.68 -8.28
N ALA A 47 -9.15 0.26 -8.42
CA ALA A 47 -10.13 0.97 -9.23
C ALA A 47 -10.39 2.39 -8.66
N PRO A 48 -10.76 3.36 -9.53
CA PRO A 48 -11.13 4.70 -9.08
C PRO A 48 -12.23 4.65 -8.02
N ASP A 49 -12.07 5.43 -6.95
CA ASP A 49 -13.00 5.55 -5.83
C ASP A 49 -13.39 4.19 -5.19
N SER A 50 -12.47 3.21 -5.21
CA SER A 50 -12.70 1.84 -4.76
C SER A 50 -11.39 1.19 -4.28
N THR A 51 -11.51 0.08 -3.54
CA THR A 51 -10.36 -0.73 -3.07
C THR A 51 -10.15 -2.00 -3.88
N ARG A 52 -11.00 -2.23 -4.88
CA ARG A 52 -10.92 -3.38 -5.77
C ARG A 52 -9.63 -3.37 -6.59
N THR A 53 -8.95 -4.50 -6.60
CA THR A 53 -7.84 -4.77 -7.51
C THR A 53 -8.35 -5.23 -8.88
N ASP A 54 -7.43 -5.61 -9.78
CA ASP A 54 -7.75 -6.26 -11.05
C ASP A 54 -8.25 -7.71 -10.90
N VAL A 55 -8.08 -8.31 -9.72
CA VAL A 55 -8.56 -9.66 -9.43
C VAL A 55 -9.85 -9.60 -8.59
N PRO A 56 -10.98 -10.15 -9.07
CA PRO A 56 -12.22 -10.21 -8.30
C PRO A 56 -12.04 -10.91 -6.95
N GLY A 57 -12.61 -10.31 -5.89
CA GLY A 57 -12.48 -10.82 -4.53
C GLY A 57 -11.17 -10.45 -3.83
N VAL A 58 -10.25 -9.76 -4.50
CA VAL A 58 -9.03 -9.23 -3.89
C VAL A 58 -9.13 -7.70 -3.80
N PHE A 59 -8.94 -7.19 -2.58
CA PHE A 59 -9.03 -5.79 -2.23
C PHE A 59 -7.71 -5.32 -1.60
N ALA A 60 -7.34 -4.06 -1.81
CA ALA A 60 -6.12 -3.47 -1.26
C ALA A 60 -6.41 -2.11 -0.63
N ALA A 61 -5.83 -1.85 0.54
CA ALA A 61 -6.08 -0.66 1.34
C ALA A 61 -4.83 -0.20 2.10
N GLY A 62 -4.76 1.11 2.36
CA GLY A 62 -3.68 1.75 3.10
C GLY A 62 -2.45 2.04 2.25
N ASP A 63 -1.29 2.13 2.91
CA ASP A 63 -0.02 2.55 2.30
C ASP A 63 0.45 1.64 1.15
N VAL A 64 -0.09 0.43 1.03
CA VAL A 64 0.21 -0.45 -0.13
C VAL A 64 -0.39 0.07 -1.43
N THR A 65 -1.43 0.91 -1.35
CA THR A 65 -2.11 1.55 -2.50
C THR A 65 -1.90 3.06 -2.54
N ASP A 66 -1.68 3.71 -1.39
CA ASP A 66 -1.57 5.16 -1.23
C ASP A 66 -0.12 5.63 -1.28
N ASP A 67 0.28 6.14 -2.44
CA ASP A 67 1.60 6.75 -2.68
C ASP A 67 1.64 8.26 -2.38
N ILE A 68 0.52 8.86 -1.96
CA ILE A 68 0.37 10.30 -1.77
C ILE A 68 0.34 10.65 -0.28
N TYR A 69 -0.66 10.16 0.46
CA TYR A 69 -0.93 10.64 1.82
C TYR A 69 -0.17 9.86 2.88
N ARG A 70 -0.23 8.52 2.86
CA ARG A 70 0.47 7.63 3.81
C ARG A 70 0.25 8.04 5.26
N GLN A 71 -1.01 8.29 5.61
CA GLN A 71 -1.41 8.69 6.95
C GLN A 71 -2.24 7.58 7.59
N ALA A 72 -2.08 7.38 8.90
CA ALA A 72 -2.85 6.37 9.62
C ALA A 72 -4.37 6.54 9.43
N VAL A 73 -4.86 7.78 9.38
CA VAL A 73 -6.30 8.06 9.20
C VAL A 73 -6.78 7.74 7.78
N THR A 74 -5.98 8.00 6.74
CA THR A 74 -6.34 7.64 5.37
C THR A 74 -6.31 6.12 5.20
N ALA A 75 -5.30 5.45 5.77
CA ALA A 75 -5.22 4.00 5.78
C ALA A 75 -6.40 3.34 6.50
N ALA A 76 -6.84 3.88 7.64
CA ALA A 76 -8.01 3.39 8.36
C ALA A 76 -9.31 3.54 7.52
N GLY A 77 -9.48 4.68 6.85
CA GLY A 77 -10.61 4.91 5.95
C GLY A 77 -10.64 3.93 4.79
N LEU A 78 -9.50 3.71 4.14
CA LEU A 78 -9.37 2.71 3.07
C LEU A 78 -9.64 1.29 3.58
N GLY A 79 -9.19 0.96 4.80
CA GLY A 79 -9.47 -0.33 5.42
C GLY A 79 -10.97 -0.58 5.61
N CYS A 80 -11.72 0.43 6.04
CA CYS A 80 -13.18 0.36 6.14
C CYS A 80 -13.82 0.13 4.77
N MET A 81 -13.38 0.87 3.74
CA MET A 81 -13.87 0.68 2.38
C MET A 81 -13.64 -0.75 1.87
N ALA A 82 -12.44 -1.30 2.08
CA ALA A 82 -12.12 -2.66 1.68
C ALA A 82 -12.96 -3.72 2.40
N ALA A 83 -13.23 -3.52 3.69
CA ALA A 83 -14.10 -4.42 4.45
C ALA A 83 -15.53 -4.45 3.89
N LEU A 84 -16.12 -3.28 3.61
CA LEU A 84 -17.46 -3.17 3.06
C LEU A 84 -17.57 -3.72 1.63
N GLU A 85 -16.57 -3.46 0.79
CA GLU A 85 -16.54 -4.01 -0.56
C GLU A 85 -16.35 -5.54 -0.57
N ALA A 86 -15.53 -6.06 0.35
CA ALA A 86 -15.36 -7.50 0.54
C ALA A 86 -16.65 -8.17 1.05
N GLU A 87 -17.31 -7.58 2.04
CA GLU A 87 -18.61 -8.05 2.55
C GLU A 87 -19.64 -8.11 1.43
N LYS A 88 -19.78 -7.04 0.65
CA LYS A 88 -20.69 -6.99 -0.50
C LYS A 88 -20.36 -8.05 -1.56
N TYR A 89 -19.08 -8.29 -1.82
CA TYR A 89 -18.64 -9.31 -2.77
C TYR A 89 -19.03 -10.72 -2.29
N LEU A 90 -18.81 -11.02 -1.01
CA LEU A 90 -19.17 -12.31 -0.40
C LEU A 90 -20.69 -12.53 -0.43
N ALA A 91 -21.48 -11.52 -0.04
CA ALA A 91 -22.93 -11.60 -0.10
C ALA A 91 -23.44 -11.87 -1.53
N GLY A 92 -22.80 -11.26 -2.54
CA GLY A 92 -23.11 -11.53 -3.95
C GLY A 92 -22.83 -12.97 -4.37
N ILE A 93 -21.77 -13.60 -3.85
CA ILE A 93 -21.47 -15.01 -4.12
C ILE A 93 -22.53 -15.93 -3.53
N GLU A 94 -22.99 -15.66 -2.30
CA GLU A 94 -24.02 -16.47 -1.63
C GLU A 94 -25.33 -16.48 -2.42
N VAL A 95 -25.78 -15.32 -2.88
CA VAL A 95 -26.99 -15.17 -3.71
C VAL A 95 -26.86 -15.94 -5.03
N HIS A 96 -25.68 -15.90 -5.66
CA HIS A 96 -25.45 -16.65 -6.90
C HIS A 96 -25.43 -18.17 -6.70
N ARG A 97 -25.03 -18.64 -5.52
CA ARG A 97 -25.05 -20.07 -5.18
C ARG A 97 -26.50 -20.56 -4.99
N GLU A 98 -27.32 -19.82 -4.25
CA GLU A 98 -28.73 -20.17 -4.03
C GLU A 98 -29.56 -20.17 -5.32
N ALA A 99 -29.27 -19.27 -6.27
CA ALA A 99 -29.96 -19.22 -7.55
C ALA A 99 -29.53 -20.32 -8.54
N ALA A 100 -28.40 -21.00 -8.29
CA ALA A 100 -27.87 -22.07 -9.12
C ALA A 100 -28.20 -23.48 -8.61
N GLU A 101 -28.68 -23.60 -7.37
CA GLU A 101 -29.28 -24.82 -6.78
C GLU A 101 -30.76 -24.96 -7.17
#